data_AF-A0A7X0CKU9-F1
#
_entry.id   AF-A0A7X0CKU9-F1
#
_cell.length_a   1.000
_cell.length_b   1.000
_cell.length_c   1.000
_cell.angle_alpha   90.00
_cell.angle_beta   90.00
_cell.angle_gamma   90.00
#
_symmetry.space_group_name_H-M   'P 1'
#
loop_
_entity.id
_entity.type
_entity.pdbx_description
1 polymer ?
#
loop_
_entity_poly.entity_id
_entity_poly.type
_entity_poly.pdbx_seq_one_letter_code
_entity_poly.pdbx_strand_id
1 'polypeptide(L)'
;MSERKLSSTNFYNQSFLEEKCALNELLYLLSKRWMTEVLFSIEEGNSRFNSLKEDLEHISDHILADRLRHLEQHELVNKSCIPGNPPRTEYTLTTKGEELSEILGGLCDFAESKMQF
;
A
#
# COMPACT_ATOMS: atom_id res chain seq x y z
N MET A 1 17.61 -8.74 -1.55
CA MET A 1 17.39 -7.30 -1.33
C MET A 1 18.70 -6.74 -0.79
N SER A 2 19.38 -5.84 -1.52
CA SER A 2 20.64 -5.28 -1.04
C SER A 2 20.39 -4.52 0.26
N GLU A 3 21.23 -4.74 1.28
CA GLU A 3 21.19 -3.93 2.50
C GLU A 3 21.25 -2.44 2.13
N ARG A 4 20.34 -1.67 2.71
CA ARG A 4 20.23 -0.24 2.41
C ARG A 4 21.51 0.44 2.88
N LYS A 5 22.25 1.07 1.96
CA LYS A 5 23.46 1.81 2.29
C LYS A 5 23.09 3.05 3.12
N LEU A 6 23.21 2.92 4.44
CA LEU A 6 22.87 3.96 5.43
C LEU A 6 23.78 5.20 5.33
N SER A 7 24.89 5.12 4.58
CA SER A 7 25.80 6.24 4.31
C SER A 7 25.56 6.92 2.96
N SER A 8 24.49 6.56 2.24
CA SER A 8 24.19 7.19 0.94
C SER A 8 23.46 8.52 1.10
N THR A 9 23.73 9.47 0.22
CA THR A 9 22.99 10.75 0.15
C THR A 9 21.48 10.51 0.01
N ASN A 10 21.07 9.46 -0.71
CA ASN A 10 19.66 9.09 -0.82
C ASN A 10 19.04 8.73 0.54
N PHE A 11 19.75 7.95 1.36
CA PHE A 11 19.29 7.62 2.71
C PHE A 11 19.13 8.87 3.58
N TYR A 12 20.14 9.73 3.65
CA TYR A 12 20.08 10.95 4.43
C TYR A 12 18.97 11.91 3.97
N ASN A 13 18.79 12.08 2.66
CA ASN A 13 17.72 12.92 2.12
C ASN A 13 16.33 12.39 2.49
N GLN A 14 16.13 11.07 2.43
CA GLN A 14 14.87 10.48 2.85
C GLN A 14 14.62 10.71 4.34
N SER A 15 15.57 10.38 5.21
CA SER A 15 15.40 10.56 6.66
C SER A 15 15.10 12.02 7.02
N PHE A 16 15.79 12.97 6.38
CA PHE A 16 15.51 14.39 6.57
C PHE A 16 14.08 14.78 6.19
N LEU A 17 13.53 14.23 5.10
CA LEU A 17 12.16 14.50 4.68
C LEU A 17 11.14 13.85 5.62
N GLU A 18 11.36 12.61 6.03
CA GLU A 18 10.51 11.86 6.97
C GLU A 18 10.45 12.55 8.34
N GLU A 19 11.59 13.03 8.86
CA GLU A 19 11.65 13.78 10.13
C GLU A 19 10.97 15.15 10.05
N LYS A 20 10.82 15.73 8.85
CA LYS A 20 10.25 17.07 8.67
C LYS A 20 8.74 17.11 8.92
N CYS A 21 7.99 16.11 8.44
CA CYS A 21 6.58 15.93 8.78
C CYS A 21 6.08 14.53 8.44
N ALA A 22 5.07 14.07 9.20
CA ALA A 22 4.43 12.76 9.00
C ALA A 22 3.79 12.59 7.61
N LEU A 23 3.40 13.68 6.94
CA LEU A 23 2.91 13.62 5.56
C LEU A 23 3.99 13.11 4.61
N ASN A 24 5.25 13.50 4.78
CA ASN A 24 6.33 13.03 3.91
C ASN A 24 6.59 11.54 4.08
N GLU A 25 6.48 11.03 5.31
CA GLU A 25 6.59 9.60 5.60
C GLU A 25 5.46 8.82 4.91
N LEU A 26 4.21 9.30 5.03
CA LEU A 26 3.07 8.71 4.35
C LEU A 26 3.23 8.74 2.82
N LEU A 27 3.62 9.87 2.25
CA LEU A 27 3.86 9.99 0.80
C LEU A 27 4.99 9.08 0.35
N TYR A 28 6.04 8.91 1.14
CA TYR A 28 7.10 7.96 0.84
C TYR A 28 6.59 6.51 0.81
N LEU A 29 5.80 6.10 1.81
CA LEU A 29 5.16 4.79 1.85
C LEU A 29 4.30 4.55 0.60
N LEU A 30 3.44 5.51 0.27
CA LEU A 30 2.49 5.42 -0.86
C LEU A 30 3.18 5.50 -2.22
N SER A 31 4.31 6.20 -2.33
CA SER A 31 5.09 6.30 -3.58
C SER A 31 5.69 4.97 -4.03
N LYS A 32 5.74 3.96 -3.15
CA LYS A 32 6.22 2.62 -3.50
C LYS A 32 5.29 2.03 -4.56
N ARG A 33 5.85 1.62 -5.70
CA ARG A 33 5.10 1.01 -6.81
C ARG A 33 4.15 -0.08 -6.31
N TRP A 34 2.90 -0.03 -6.77
CA TRP A 34 1.77 -0.91 -6.37
C TRP A 34 1.14 -0.63 -5.00
N MET A 35 1.65 0.29 -4.17
CA MET A 35 1.09 0.47 -2.82
C MET A 35 -0.36 0.94 -2.84
N THR A 36 -0.67 1.99 -3.60
CA THR A 36 -2.02 2.54 -3.74
C THR A 36 -2.96 1.55 -4.42
N GLU A 37 -2.51 0.89 -5.50
CA GLU A 37 -3.34 -0.09 -6.22
C GLU A 37 -3.70 -1.31 -5.36
N VAL A 38 -2.79 -1.78 -4.49
CA VAL A 38 -3.14 -2.86 -3.56
C VAL A 38 -4.20 -2.39 -2.56
N LEU A 39 -4.13 -1.14 -2.09
CA LEU A 39 -5.13 -0.58 -1.19
C LEU A 39 -6.51 -0.49 -1.87
N PHE A 40 -6.57 0.10 -3.07
CA PHE A 40 -7.80 0.25 -3.85
C PHE A 40 -8.40 -1.10 -4.26
N SER A 41 -7.57 -2.06 -4.69
CA SER A 41 -8.07 -3.40 -5.04
C SER A 41 -8.75 -4.09 -3.85
N ILE A 42 -8.24 -3.91 -2.61
CA ILE A 42 -8.91 -4.41 -1.40
C ILE A 42 -10.21 -3.65 -1.15
N GLU A 43 -10.23 -2.33 -1.33
CA GLU A 43 -11.44 -1.48 -1.24
C GLU A 43 -12.55 -1.96 -2.20
N GLU A 44 -12.18 -2.33 -3.42
CA GLU A 44 -13.07 -2.88 -4.45
C GLU A 44 -13.57 -4.30 -4.12
N GLY A 45 -13.07 -4.91 -3.04
CA GLY A 45 -13.54 -6.18 -2.50
C GLY A 45 -12.63 -7.38 -2.79
N ASN A 46 -11.44 -7.19 -3.39
CA ASN A 46 -10.47 -8.25 -3.57
C ASN A 46 -9.83 -8.63 -2.23
N SER A 47 -10.47 -9.55 -1.52
CA SER A 47 -10.05 -9.93 -0.17
C SER A 47 -8.98 -11.03 -0.13
N ARG A 48 -8.63 -11.67 -1.24
CA ARG A 48 -7.68 -12.81 -1.25
C ARG A 48 -6.43 -12.47 -2.04
N PHE A 49 -5.31 -13.09 -1.66
CA PHE A 49 -4.03 -12.91 -2.36
C PHE A 49 -4.14 -13.18 -3.87
N ASN A 50 -4.79 -14.28 -4.26
CA ASN A 50 -4.96 -14.62 -5.67
C ASN A 50 -5.89 -13.64 -6.40
N SER A 51 -6.97 -13.18 -5.75
CA SER A 51 -7.85 -12.17 -6.33
C SER A 51 -7.12 -10.85 -6.57
N LEU A 52 -6.33 -10.39 -5.59
CA LEU A 52 -5.46 -9.22 -5.74
C LEU A 52 -4.42 -9.42 -6.86
N LYS A 53 -3.90 -10.65 -7.02
CA LYS A 53 -2.89 -10.98 -8.03
C LYS A 53 -3.47 -11.04 -9.45
N GLU A 54 -4.70 -11.51 -9.57
CA GLU A 54 -5.48 -11.58 -10.81
C GLU A 54 -5.89 -10.17 -11.27
N ASP A 55 -6.35 -9.34 -10.34
CA ASP A 55 -6.68 -7.93 -10.59
C ASP A 55 -5.43 -7.12 -10.99
N LEU A 56 -4.34 -7.27 -10.23
CA LEU A 56 -3.08 -6.58 -10.46
C LEU A 56 -2.14 -7.42 -11.36
N GLU A 57 -2.53 -7.60 -12.63
CA GLU A 57 -1.91 -8.56 -13.58
C GLU A 57 -0.37 -8.62 -13.52
N HIS A 58 0.29 -7.45 -13.48
CA HIS A 58 1.76 -7.35 -13.57
C HIS A 58 2.52 -7.28 -12.23
N ILE A 59 1.83 -7.30 -11.09
CA ILE A 59 2.51 -7.36 -9.79
C ILE A 59 3.17 -8.72 -9.62
N SER A 60 4.34 -8.82 -9.01
CA SER A 60 4.91 -10.13 -8.65
C SER A 60 4.45 -10.56 -7.25
N ASP A 61 4.41 -11.86 -6.97
CA ASP A 61 4.02 -12.40 -5.66
C ASP A 61 4.84 -11.80 -4.52
N HIS A 62 6.15 -11.66 -4.75
CA HIS A 62 7.05 -11.04 -3.78
C HIS A 62 6.67 -9.59 -3.49
N ILE A 63 6.35 -8.80 -4.52
CA ILE A 63 5.97 -7.40 -4.34
C ILE A 63 4.58 -7.29 -3.70
N LEU A 64 3.60 -8.09 -4.10
CA LEU A 64 2.28 -8.10 -3.47
C LEU A 64 2.38 -8.44 -1.97
N ALA A 65 3.12 -9.49 -1.62
CA ALA A 65 3.35 -9.87 -0.23
C ALA A 65 4.07 -8.77 0.57
N ASP A 66 5.02 -8.06 -0.04
CA ASP A 66 5.70 -6.93 0.58
C ASP A 66 4.76 -5.73 0.81
N ARG A 67 3.88 -5.41 -0.15
CA ARG A 67 2.86 -4.35 0.00
C ARG A 67 1.85 -4.67 1.09
N LEU A 68 1.27 -5.88 1.08
CA LEU A 68 0.33 -6.31 2.11
C LEU A 68 0.94 -6.26 3.51
N ARG A 69 2.22 -6.67 3.65
CA ARG A 69 2.95 -6.56 4.92
C ARG A 69 3.12 -5.11 5.36
N HIS A 70 3.46 -4.21 4.45
CA HIS A 70 3.57 -2.79 4.77
C HIS A 70 2.21 -2.19 5.19
N LEU A 71 1.14 -2.49 4.46
CA LEU A 71 -0.20 -2.03 4.81
C LEU A 71 -0.67 -2.58 6.17
N GLU A 72 -0.36 -3.84 6.48
CA GLU A 72 -0.62 -4.45 7.79
C GLU A 72 0.20 -3.77 8.91
N GLN A 73 1.50 -3.53 8.70
CA GLN A 73 2.37 -2.86 9.67
C GLN A 73 1.91 -1.43 10.01
N HIS A 74 1.29 -0.73 9.05
CA HIS A 74 0.75 0.60 9.25
C HIS A 74 -0.73 0.60 9.68
N GLU A 75 -1.29 -0.58 10.00
CA GLU A 75 -2.67 -0.76 10.44
C GLU A 75 -3.71 -0.24 9.43
N LEU A 76 -3.38 -0.30 8.14
CA LEU A 76 -4.28 0.06 7.04
C LEU A 76 -5.07 -1.15 6.54
N VAL A 77 -4.51 -2.35 6.69
CA VAL A 77 -5.12 -3.62 6.28
C VAL A 77 -5.07 -4.62 7.43
N ASN A 78 -6.20 -5.27 7.70
CA ASN A 78 -6.29 -6.43 8.57
C ASN A 78 -6.12 -7.71 7.75
N LYS A 79 -5.25 -8.61 8.23
CA LYS A 79 -5.10 -9.97 7.72
C LYS A 79 -5.77 -10.97 8.65
N SER A 80 -6.77 -11.68 8.15
CA SER A 80 -7.54 -12.66 8.92
C SER A 80 -7.39 -14.07 8.34
N CYS A 81 -7.17 -15.06 9.21
CA CYS A 81 -7.27 -16.47 8.83
C CYS A 81 -8.72 -16.92 9.04
N ILE A 82 -9.44 -17.15 7.95
CA ILE A 82 -10.82 -17.61 7.98
C ILE A 82 -10.83 -19.14 8.09
N PRO A 83 -11.41 -19.70 9.18
CA PRO A 83 -11.55 -21.13 9.34
C PRO A 83 -12.36 -21.74 8.19
N GLY A 84 -11.94 -22.90 7.70
CA GLY A 84 -12.57 -23.60 6.59
C GLY A 84 -11.80 -24.87 6.23
N ASN A 85 -12.26 -25.56 5.19
CA ASN A 85 -11.56 -26.71 4.62
C ASN A 85 -11.36 -26.52 3.10
N PRO A 86 -10.21 -25.98 2.65
CA PRO A 86 -9.05 -25.53 3.43
C PRO A 86 -9.28 -24.15 4.11
N PRO A 87 -8.54 -23.81 5.18
CA PRO A 87 -8.52 -22.46 5.73
C PRO A 87 -7.98 -21.48 4.69
N ARG A 88 -8.49 -20.24 4.70
CA ARG A 88 -8.09 -19.21 3.73
C ARG A 88 -7.72 -17.91 4.43
N THR A 89 -6.79 -17.17 3.83
CA THR A 89 -6.42 -15.83 4.31
C THR A 89 -7.26 -14.79 3.57
N GLU A 90 -7.82 -13.86 4.33
CA GLU A 90 -8.52 -12.69 3.81
C GLU A 90 -7.86 -11.39 4.28
N TYR A 91 -7.87 -10.39 3.43
CA TYR A 91 -7.37 -9.03 3.64
C TYR A 91 -8.56 -8.07 3.55
N THR A 92 -8.65 -7.14 4.50
CA THR A 92 -9.72 -6.15 4.57
C THR A 92 -9.12 -4.82 5.01
N LEU A 93 -9.65 -3.70 4.51
CA LEU A 93 -9.25 -2.40 5.03
C LEU A 93 -9.64 -2.29 6.51
N THR A 94 -8.81 -1.61 7.29
CA THR A 94 -9.22 -1.11 8.60
C THR A 94 -9.99 0.19 8.42
N THR A 95 -10.63 0.71 9.48
CA THR A 95 -11.22 2.07 9.43
C THR A 95 -10.20 3.12 8.99
N LYS A 96 -8.95 3.01 9.45
CA LYS A 96 -7.85 3.89 9.02
C LYS A 96 -7.50 3.70 7.54
N GLY A 97 -7.57 2.48 7.04
CA GLY A 97 -7.39 2.14 5.63
C GLY A 97 -8.48 2.75 4.75
N GLU A 98 -9.74 2.64 5.15
CA GLU A 98 -10.90 3.22 4.47
C GLU A 98 -10.79 4.76 4.40
N GLU A 99 -10.50 5.42 5.52
CA GLU A 99 -10.29 6.87 5.57
C GLU A 99 -9.16 7.32 4.63
N LEU A 100 -8.06 6.57 4.60
CA LEU A 100 -6.95 6.87 3.67
C LEU A 100 -7.38 6.68 2.22
N SER A 101 -8.12 5.62 1.91
CA SER A 101 -8.61 5.36 0.54
C SER A 101 -9.49 6.49 0.03
N GLU A 102 -10.40 7.00 0.87
CA GLU A 102 -11.27 8.13 0.54
C GLU A 102 -10.46 9.41 0.24
N ILE A 103 -9.46 9.72 1.06
CA ILE A 103 -8.55 10.86 0.83
C ILE A 103 -7.81 10.71 -0.50
N LEU A 104 -7.32 9.50 -0.81
CA LEU A 104 -6.65 9.21 -2.08
C LEU A 104 -7.60 9.33 -3.27
N GLY A 105 -8.87 8.94 -3.12
CA GLY A 105 -9.91 9.18 -4.13
C GLY A 105 -10.05 10.66 -4.48
N GLY A 106 -10.05 11.55 -3.49
CA GLY A 106 -10.04 12.99 -3.74
C GLY A 106 -8.78 13.50 -4.44
N LEU A 107 -7.62 12.85 -4.22
CA LEU A 107 -6.40 13.16 -4.98
C LEU A 107 -6.48 12.67 -6.43
N CYS A 108 -7.13 11.52 -6.68
CA CYS A 108 -7.42 11.04 -8.03
C CYS A 108 -8.32 12.04 -8.78
N ASP A 109 -9.42 12.47 -8.16
CA ASP A 109 -10.34 13.46 -8.74
C ASP A 109 -9.61 14.77 -9.09
N PHE A 110 -8.73 15.23 -8.19
CA PHE A 110 -7.90 16.41 -8.44
C PHE A 110 -6.95 16.19 -9.61
N ALA A 111 -6.26 15.04 -9.66
CA ALA A 111 -5.32 14.71 -10.72
C ALA A 111 -6.02 14.65 -12.08
N GLU A 112 -7.15 13.97 -12.18
CA GLU A 112 -7.94 13.85 -13.41
C GLU A 112 -8.49 15.20 -13.89
N SER A 113 -8.90 16.07 -12.96
CA SER A 113 -9.55 17.34 -13.31
C SER A 113 -8.60 18.53 -13.48
N LYS A 114 -7.41 18.51 -12.87
CA LYS A 114 -6.50 19.68 -12.80
C LYS A 114 -5.09 19.42 -13.32
N MET A 115 -4.66 18.17 -13.45
CA MET A 115 -3.30 17.85 -13.88
C MET A 115 -3.26 17.39 -15.34
N GLN A 116 -2.12 17.60 -15.99
CA GLN A 116 -1.79 17.04 -17.31
C GLN A 116 -0.43 16.35 -17.15
N PHE A 117 -0.38 15.06 -17.44
CA PHE A 117 0.84 14.24 -17.35
C PHE A 117 1.38 13.90 -18.74
#